data_AF-A0A840MXU7-F1
#
_entry.id   AF-A0A840MXU7-F1
#
_cell.length_a   1.000
_cell.length_b   1.000
_cell.length_c   1.000
_cell.angle_alpha   90.00
_cell.angle_beta   90.00
_cell.angle_gamma   90.00
#
_symmetry.space_group_name_H-M   'P 1'
#
loop_
_entity.id
_entity.type
_entity.pdbx_description
1 polymer ?
#
loop_
_entity_poly.entity_id
_entity_poly.type
_entity_poly.pdbx_seq_one_letter_code
_entity_poly.pdbx_strand_id
1 'polypeptide(L)'
;MNVVTAACLPIDDRYDRTIRAWLLALLRYAITLDDEDRLVALAVASEIDKSGTRQSGDFRFFHRTSARLCEAMATPGRGSTDVLRCHLDRMSDQRMKRAFVAVLDLDLDQAVTQHVARALRGPERPDLWKGLNSKPAHQRI
;
A
#
# COMPACT_ATOMS: atom_id res chain seq x y z
N MET A 1 18.92 -31.75 11.31
CA MET A 1 19.12 -30.84 10.16
C MET A 1 17.80 -30.76 9.40
N ASN A 2 16.96 -29.76 9.71
CA ASN A 2 15.69 -29.55 9.01
C ASN A 2 15.94 -28.68 7.78
N VAL A 3 15.94 -29.31 6.60
CA VAL A 3 15.88 -28.60 5.33
C VAL A 3 14.43 -28.18 5.16
N VAL A 4 14.12 -26.91 5.42
CA VAL A 4 12.79 -26.35 5.14
C VAL A 4 12.63 -26.36 3.62
N THR A 5 11.81 -27.29 3.13
CA THR A 5 11.46 -27.43 1.73
C THR A 5 10.69 -26.19 1.28
N ALA A 6 11.37 -25.30 0.56
CA ALA A 6 10.79 -24.10 -0.05
C ALA A 6 9.98 -24.39 -1.33
N ALA A 7 9.46 -25.61 -1.51
CA ALA A 7 8.81 -26.04 -2.74
C ALA A 7 7.30 -26.18 -2.52
N CYS A 8 6.53 -25.42 -3.31
CA CYS A 8 5.06 -25.40 -3.39
C CYS A 8 4.32 -24.59 -2.31
N LEU A 9 4.63 -23.29 -2.20
CA LEU A 9 3.57 -22.35 -1.81
C LEU A 9 2.57 -22.22 -2.96
N PRO A 10 1.26 -22.11 -2.67
CA PRO A 10 0.24 -21.80 -3.66
C PRO A 10 0.69 -20.66 -4.59
N ILE A 11 0.35 -20.73 -5.88
CA ILE A 11 0.73 -19.70 -6.87
C ILE A 11 0.27 -18.31 -6.39
N ASP A 12 -0.89 -18.25 -5.73
CA ASP A 12 -1.46 -17.04 -5.14
C ASP A 12 -0.57 -16.46 -4.01
N ASP A 13 -0.04 -17.30 -3.11
CA ASP A 13 0.85 -16.86 -2.02
C ASP A 13 2.18 -16.29 -2.55
N ARG A 14 2.69 -16.85 -3.65
CA ARG A 14 3.90 -16.35 -4.30
C ARG A 14 3.63 -15.02 -4.99
N TYR A 15 2.52 -14.93 -5.74
CA TYR A 15 2.12 -13.72 -6.42
C TYR A 15 1.89 -12.57 -5.43
N ASP A 16 1.14 -12.81 -4.34
CA ASP A 16 0.89 -11.84 -3.27
C ASP A 16 2.19 -11.36 -2.62
N ARG A 17 3.14 -12.27 -2.39
CA ARG A 17 4.46 -11.91 -1.86
C ARG A 17 5.23 -11.02 -2.82
N THR A 18 5.22 -11.32 -4.11
CA THR A 18 5.95 -10.52 -5.10
C THR A 18 5.31 -9.14 -5.28
N ILE A 19 3.98 -9.05 -5.30
CA ILE A 19 3.25 -7.78 -5.29
C ILE A 19 3.58 -6.97 -4.04
N ARG A 20 3.60 -7.61 -2.86
CA ARG A 20 3.98 -6.93 -1.61
C ARG A 20 5.43 -6.46 -1.63
N ALA A 21 6.36 -7.26 -2.14
CA ALA A 21 7.76 -6.88 -2.28
C ALA A 21 7.93 -5.67 -3.20
N TRP A 22 7.20 -5.63 -4.31
CA TRP A 22 7.16 -4.49 -5.22
C TRP A 22 6.63 -3.22 -4.55
N LEU A 23 5.52 -3.31 -3.81
CA LEU A 23 4.96 -2.19 -3.06
C LEU A 23 5.93 -1.68 -1.98
N LEU A 24 6.63 -2.58 -1.28
CA LEU A 24 7.63 -2.20 -0.29
C LEU A 24 8.86 -1.53 -0.92
N ALA A 25 9.29 -1.97 -2.11
CA ALA A 25 10.39 -1.32 -2.83
C ALA A 25 10.03 0.11 -3.25
N LEU A 26 8.81 0.31 -3.76
CA LEU A 26 8.28 1.65 -4.08
C LEU A 26 8.18 2.52 -2.82
N LEU A 27 7.72 1.97 -1.70
CA LEU A 27 7.63 2.71 -0.44
C LEU A 27 9.02 3.10 0.08
N ARG A 28 10.01 2.21 -0.02
CA ARG A 28 11.40 2.51 0.36
C ARG A 28 11.96 3.65 -0.48
N TYR A 29 11.79 3.59 -1.81
CA TYR A 29 12.17 4.68 -2.70
C TYR A 29 11.46 6.00 -2.34
N ALA A 30 10.16 5.96 -2.01
CA ALA A 30 9.43 7.15 -1.60
C ALA A 30 10.04 7.83 -0.36
N ILE A 31 10.60 7.05 0.57
CA ILE A 31 11.25 7.55 1.79
C ILE A 31 12.65 8.09 1.50
N THR A 32 13.43 7.41 0.66
CA THR A 32 14.86 7.72 0.46
C THR A 32 15.12 8.66 -0.70
N LEU A 33 14.28 8.61 -1.74
CA LEU A 33 14.50 9.21 -3.05
C LEU A 33 15.87 8.86 -3.68
N ASP A 34 16.45 7.73 -3.27
CA ASP A 34 17.74 7.23 -3.77
C ASP A 34 17.57 6.49 -5.10
N ASP A 35 18.46 6.75 -6.05
CA ASP A 35 18.50 6.07 -7.34
C ASP A 35 18.73 4.56 -7.21
N GLU A 36 19.45 4.10 -6.17
CA GLU A 36 19.60 2.66 -5.91
C GLU A 36 18.24 2.01 -5.63
N ASP A 37 17.44 2.63 -4.77
CA ASP A 37 16.11 2.15 -4.42
C ASP A 37 15.14 2.24 -5.61
N ARG A 38 15.32 3.24 -6.48
CA ARG A 38 14.59 3.34 -7.76
C ARG A 38 14.87 2.14 -8.67
N LEU A 39 16.14 1.78 -8.84
CA LEU A 39 16.54 0.66 -9.67
C LEU A 39 16.01 -0.67 -9.12
N VAL A 40 16.03 -0.85 -7.80
CA VAL A 40 15.43 -2.02 -7.13
C VAL A 40 13.94 -2.11 -7.43
N ALA A 41 13.19 -1.01 -7.30
CA ALA A 41 11.74 -1.00 -7.59
C ALA A 41 11.41 -1.36 -9.06
N LEU A 42 12.23 -0.90 -10.01
CA LEU A 42 12.09 -1.23 -11.44
C LEU A 42 12.48 -2.68 -11.76
N ALA A 43 13.49 -3.22 -11.07
CA ALA A 43 13.92 -4.60 -11.23
C ALA A 43 12.83 -5.58 -10.76
N VAL A 44 12.30 -5.39 -9.55
CA VAL A 44 11.22 -6.23 -9.01
C VAL A 44 9.98 -6.16 -9.90
N ALA A 45 9.64 -4.97 -10.40
CA ALA A 45 8.52 -4.80 -11.33
C ALA A 45 8.72 -5.59 -12.64
N SER A 46 9.95 -5.58 -13.17
CA SER A 46 10.29 -6.36 -14.36
C SER A 46 10.21 -7.87 -14.14
N GLU A 47 10.51 -8.35 -12.93
CA GLU A 47 10.36 -9.76 -12.58
C GLU A 47 8.88 -10.17 -12.54
N ILE A 48 8.00 -9.32 -12.00
CA ILE A 48 6.56 -9.57 -12.00
C ILE A 48 6.03 -9.62 -13.43
N ASP A 49 6.39 -8.64 -14.25
CA ASP A 49 6.01 -8.58 -15.66
C ASP A 49 6.41 -9.86 -16.42
N LYS A 50 7.62 -10.38 -16.18
CA LYS A 50 8.10 -11.65 -16.77
C LYS A 50 7.35 -12.88 -16.26
N SER A 51 6.84 -12.84 -15.03
CA SER A 51 6.11 -13.97 -14.43
C SER A 51 4.67 -14.13 -14.95
N GLY A 52 4.12 -13.11 -15.60
CA GLY A 52 2.69 -13.02 -15.94
C GLY A 52 2.23 -13.84 -17.14
N THR A 53 3.11 -14.30 -18.04
CA THR A 53 2.66 -15.04 -19.25
C THR A 53 3.74 -15.88 -19.90
N ARG A 54 3.38 -17.12 -20.28
CA ARG A 54 4.14 -18.01 -21.18
C ARG A 54 3.95 -17.69 -22.68
N GLN A 55 3.15 -16.67 -23.01
CA GLN A 55 2.82 -16.30 -24.39
C GLN A 55 3.38 -14.92 -24.72
N SER A 56 4.17 -14.87 -25.80
CA SER A 56 4.93 -13.74 -26.31
C SER A 56 4.16 -12.41 -26.33
N GLY A 57 4.60 -11.48 -25.50
CA GLY A 57 4.26 -10.07 -25.56
C GLY A 57 5.06 -9.31 -24.52
N ASP A 58 5.59 -8.13 -24.88
CA ASP A 58 6.25 -7.18 -23.98
C ASP A 58 5.27 -6.62 -22.92
N PHE A 59 4.72 -7.47 -22.06
CA PHE A 59 3.93 -7.03 -20.91
C PHE A 59 4.89 -6.33 -19.95
N ARG A 60 4.80 -5.00 -19.88
CA ARG A 60 5.65 -4.13 -19.06
C ARG A 60 4.80 -3.26 -18.14
N PHE A 61 3.68 -3.80 -17.66
CA PHE A 61 2.71 -3.03 -16.89
C PHE A 61 3.32 -2.55 -15.58
N PHE A 62 3.93 -3.46 -14.81
CA PHE A 62 4.53 -3.13 -13.53
C PHE A 62 5.72 -2.20 -13.74
N HIS A 63 6.58 -2.47 -14.72
CA HIS A 63 7.72 -1.62 -15.03
C HIS A 63 7.31 -0.20 -15.44
N ARG A 64 6.33 -0.04 -16.35
CA ARG A 64 5.81 1.28 -16.74
C ARG A 64 5.16 2.02 -15.58
N THR A 65 4.41 1.29 -14.75
CA THR A 65 3.77 1.86 -13.57
C THR A 65 4.81 2.34 -12.56
N SER A 66 5.81 1.52 -12.23
CA SER A 66 6.93 1.88 -11.36
C SER A 66 7.68 3.11 -11.87
N ALA A 67 8.05 3.16 -13.15
CA ALA A 67 8.78 4.30 -13.71
C ALA A 67 8.01 5.61 -13.54
N ARG A 68 6.70 5.60 -13.86
CA ARG A 68 5.82 6.76 -13.71
C ARG A 68 5.65 7.18 -12.24
N LEU A 69 5.55 6.22 -11.33
CA LEU A 69 5.46 6.50 -9.89
C LEU A 69 6.76 7.08 -9.35
N CYS A 70 7.91 6.52 -9.74
CA CYS A 70 9.21 7.05 -9.32
C CYS A 70 9.43 8.47 -9.81
N GLU A 71 9.09 8.77 -11.07
CA GLU A 71 9.14 10.13 -11.62
C GLU A 71 8.22 11.08 -10.85
N ALA A 72 6.99 10.66 -10.54
CA ALA A 72 6.05 11.45 -9.76
C ALA A 72 6.54 11.72 -8.32
N MET A 73 7.25 10.77 -7.70
CA MET A 73 7.85 10.95 -6.38
C MET A 73 9.07 11.89 -6.42
N ALA A 74 9.92 11.77 -7.44
CA ALA A 74 11.14 12.57 -7.58
C ALA A 74 10.86 14.04 -7.94
N THR A 75 9.75 14.30 -8.66
CA THR A 75 9.37 15.65 -9.07
C THR A 75 7.98 16.01 -8.54
N PRO A 76 7.89 16.50 -7.29
CA PRO A 76 6.62 16.91 -6.69
C PRO A 76 5.94 18.01 -7.49
N GLY A 77 4.67 17.82 -7.82
CA GLY A 77 3.87 18.76 -8.59
C GLY A 77 2.44 18.27 -8.75
N ARG A 78 1.51 19.15 -9.15
CA ARG A 78 0.07 18.84 -9.20
C ARG A 78 -0.25 17.58 -10.03
N GLY A 79 0.37 17.43 -11.19
CA GLY A 79 0.20 16.25 -12.04
C GLY A 79 0.79 14.97 -11.42
N SER A 80 1.91 15.09 -10.71
CA SER A 80 2.54 13.98 -9.98
C SER A 80 1.66 13.49 -8.82
N THR A 81 1.04 14.42 -8.09
CA THR A 81 0.08 14.11 -7.01
C THR A 81 -1.13 13.33 -7.51
N ASP A 82 -1.69 13.69 -8.66
CA ASP A 82 -2.85 12.98 -9.24
C ASP A 82 -2.50 11.54 -9.64
N VAL A 83 -1.30 11.31 -10.19
CA VAL A 83 -0.81 9.96 -10.53
C VAL A 83 -0.69 9.09 -9.29
N LEU A 84 -0.08 9.62 -8.22
CA LEU A 84 0.07 8.92 -6.95
C LEU A 84 -1.29 8.61 -6.32
N ARG A 85 -2.23 9.56 -6.31
CA ARG A 85 -3.61 9.36 -5.82
C ARG A 85 -4.36 8.28 -6.58
N CYS A 86 -4.33 8.32 -7.92
CA CYS A 86 -4.96 7.30 -8.77
C CYS A 86 -4.38 5.91 -8.51
N HIS A 87 -3.07 5.80 -8.22
CA HIS A 87 -2.47 4.53 -7.86
C HIS A 87 -2.95 4.03 -6.49
N LEU A 88 -2.94 4.90 -5.47
CA LEU A 88 -3.39 4.56 -4.12
C LEU A 88 -4.88 4.19 -4.05
N ASP A 89 -5.71 4.77 -4.92
CA ASP A 89 -7.13 4.43 -4.97
C ASP A 89 -7.37 2.97 -5.40
N ARG A 90 -6.51 2.45 -6.28
CA ARG A 90 -6.57 1.08 -6.78
C ARG A 90 -6.04 0.03 -5.80
N MET A 91 -5.35 0.45 -4.74
CA MET A 91 -4.77 -0.46 -3.75
C MET A 91 -5.83 -0.95 -2.77
N SER A 92 -6.01 -2.28 -2.68
CA SER A 92 -6.92 -2.92 -1.73
C SER A 92 -6.35 -2.99 -0.30
N ASP A 93 -5.03 -3.16 -0.17
CA ASP A 93 -4.35 -3.24 1.13
C ASP A 93 -4.34 -1.86 1.83
N GLN A 94 -5.22 -1.72 2.81
CA GLN A 94 -5.39 -0.48 3.58
C GLN A 94 -4.18 -0.10 4.41
N ARG A 95 -3.37 -1.08 4.88
CA ARG A 95 -2.18 -0.78 5.67
C ARG A 95 -1.09 -0.21 4.78
N MET A 96 -0.89 -0.83 3.61
CA MET A 96 0.07 -0.33 2.63
C MET A 96 -0.33 1.06 2.12
N LYS A 97 -1.63 1.26 1.82
CA LYS A 97 -2.15 2.56 1.39
C LYS A 97 -1.83 3.66 2.41
N ARG A 98 -2.08 3.43 3.70
CA ARG A 98 -1.75 4.42 4.76
C ARG A 98 -0.25 4.72 4.85
N ALA A 99 0.60 3.71 4.69
CA ALA A 99 2.04 3.93 4.71
C ALA A 99 2.49 4.86 3.57
N PHE A 100 1.99 4.65 2.36
CA PHE A 100 2.27 5.56 1.24
C PHE A 100 1.72 6.97 1.46
N VAL A 101 0.48 7.10 1.97
CA VAL A 101 -0.11 8.40 2.30
C VAL A 101 0.80 9.18 3.26
N ALA A 102 1.26 8.50 4.32
CA ALA A 102 2.11 9.11 5.33
C ALA A 102 3.49 9.53 4.80
N VAL A 103 4.11 8.71 3.94
CA VAL A 103 5.43 9.02 3.37
C VAL A 103 5.36 10.14 2.34
N LEU A 104 4.31 10.13 1.50
CA LEU A 104 4.17 11.10 0.41
C LEU A 104 3.61 12.45 0.88
N ASP A 105 3.38 12.62 2.19
CA ASP A 105 2.71 13.76 2.83
C ASP A 105 1.45 14.20 2.05
N LEU A 106 0.75 13.20 1.51
CA LEU A 106 -0.45 13.47 0.75
C LEU A 106 -1.55 13.75 1.75
N ASP A 107 -2.12 14.95 1.69
CA ASP A 107 -3.28 15.38 2.47
C ASP A 107 -4.57 14.67 1.98
N LEU A 108 -4.54 13.34 2.03
CA LEU A 108 -5.63 12.38 1.79
C LEU A 108 -6.48 12.17 3.04
N ASP A 109 -6.13 12.88 4.11
CA ASP A 109 -6.44 12.57 5.50
C ASP A 109 -7.92 12.72 5.83
N GLN A 110 -8.68 13.48 5.04
CA GLN A 110 -10.12 13.63 5.27
C GLN A 110 -10.96 12.52 4.61
N ALA A 111 -10.60 12.08 3.41
CA ALA A 111 -11.40 11.11 2.64
C ALA A 111 -11.10 9.66 3.05
N VAL A 112 -9.83 9.31 3.27
CA VAL A 112 -9.41 7.96 3.66
C VAL A 112 -9.81 7.67 5.11
N THR A 113 -9.61 8.64 6.01
CA THR A 113 -10.03 8.53 7.41
C THR A 113 -11.54 8.39 7.52
N GLN A 114 -12.34 9.14 6.73
CA GLN A 114 -13.79 8.96 6.71
C GLN A 114 -14.22 7.60 6.14
N HIS A 115 -13.60 7.11 5.08
CA HIS A 115 -13.96 5.80 4.50
C HIS A 115 -13.63 4.64 5.45
N VAL A 116 -12.47 4.67 6.10
CA VAL A 116 -12.07 3.66 7.07
C VAL A 116 -12.87 3.81 8.37
N ALA A 117 -13.13 5.03 8.84
CA ALA A 117 -14.01 5.27 9.98
C ALA A 117 -15.43 4.73 9.70
N ARG A 118 -15.97 4.89 8.49
CA ARG A 118 -17.26 4.30 8.09
C ARG A 118 -17.19 2.77 8.00
N ALA A 119 -16.09 2.20 7.50
CA ALA A 119 -15.92 0.75 7.43
C ALA A 119 -15.73 0.10 8.83
N LEU A 120 -15.12 0.82 9.77
CA LEU A 120 -14.95 0.38 11.16
C LEU A 120 -16.19 0.66 12.03
N ARG A 121 -16.93 1.73 11.73
CA ARG A 121 -18.29 1.99 12.25
C ARG A 121 -19.27 1.13 11.47
N GLY A 122 -19.23 -0.19 11.70
CA GLY A 122 -20.34 -1.08 11.34
C GLY A 122 -21.69 -0.48 11.78
N PRO A 123 -22.83 -0.98 11.26
CA PRO A 123 -24.15 -0.35 11.43
C PRO A 123 -24.35 0.10 12.87
N GLU A 124 -24.63 1.40 13.07
CA GLU A 124 -24.73 2.01 14.39
C GLU A 124 -25.74 1.22 15.24
N ARG A 125 -25.20 0.43 16.17
CA ARG A 125 -25.96 -0.25 17.21
C ARG A 125 -25.82 0.58 18.49
N PRO A 126 -26.70 1.59 18.70
CA PRO A 126 -26.63 2.49 19.87
C PRO A 126 -26.83 1.78 21.21
N ASP A 127 -27.23 0.51 21.16
CA ASP A 127 -27.43 -0.42 22.25
C ASP A 127 -26.14 -1.17 22.66
N LEU A 128 -25.09 -1.19 21.81
CA LEU A 128 -23.87 -1.97 22.09
C LEU A 128 -23.06 -1.44 23.29
N TRP A 129 -23.25 -0.17 23.66
CA TRP A 129 -22.55 0.50 24.75
C TRP A 129 -23.43 0.73 25.99
N LYS A 130 -24.69 0.26 25.99
CA LYS A 130 -25.56 0.29 27.18
C LYS A 130 -25.06 -0.74 28.20
N GLY A 131 -24.16 -0.31 29.07
CA GLY A 131 -23.65 -1.13 30.18
C GLY A 131 -22.18 -0.87 30.54
N LEU A 132 -21.44 -0.13 29.71
CA LEU A 132 -20.10 0.33 30.05
C LEU A 132 -20.21 1.67 30.80
N ASN A 133 -20.36 1.55 32.12
CA ASN A 133 -20.53 2.64 33.07
C ASN A 133 -19.59 3.82 32.79
N SER A 134 -20.17 5.00 32.54
CA SER A 134 -19.46 6.28 32.63
C SER A 134 -18.96 6.43 34.06
N LYS A 135 -17.65 6.56 34.26
CA LYS A 135 -17.05 6.79 35.58
C LYS A 135 -17.74 7.99 36.26
N PRO A 136 -18.17 7.88 37.52
CA PRO A 136 -18.70 9.04 38.25
C PRO A 136 -17.56 10.03 38.49
N ALA A 137 -17.86 11.31 38.28
CA ALA A 137 -16.96 12.42 38.53
C ALA A 137 -16.60 12.48 40.03
N HIS A 138 -15.30 12.52 40.32
CA HIS A 138 -14.76 12.64 41.66
C HIS A 138 -14.99 14.08 42.17
N GLN A 139 -15.94 14.27 43.09
CA GLN A 139 -16.11 15.54 43.81
C GLN A 139 -15.20 15.51 45.04
N ARG A 140 -14.24 16.44 45.12
CA ARG A 140 -13.41 16.68 46.32
C ARG A 140 -14.13 17.71 47.20
N ILE A 141 -14.23 17.41 48.50
CA ILE A 141 -14.46 18.37 49.59
C ILE A 141 -13.10 18.64 50.23
#